data_AF-D6U2V0-F1
#
_entry.id   AF-D6U2V0-F1
#
_cell.length_a   1.000
_cell.length_b   1.000
_cell.length_c   1.000
_cell.angle_alpha   90.00
_cell.angle_beta   90.00
_cell.angle_gamma   90.00
#
_symmetry.space_group_name_H-M   'P 1'
#
loop_
_entity.id
_entity.type
_entity.pdbx_description
1 polymer ?
#
loop_
_entity_poly.entity_id
_entity_poly.type
_entity_poly.pdbx_seq_one_letter_code
_entity_poly.pdbx_strand_id
1 'polypeptide(L)' 'MIPNISGFELLLLLAIALLVFGPKKLPEMAAAIGKSIQSFKKGLSGLSSAPEEKKLPRGPVEEEERRTADLPDPPRA' A
#
# COMPACT_ATOMS: atom_id res chain seq x y z
N MET A 1 31.83 3.55 19.24
CA MET A 1 31.13 2.36 19.77
C MET A 1 29.69 2.78 20.03
N ILE A 2 28.74 2.36 19.20
CA ILE A 2 27.33 2.73 19.39
C ILE A 2 26.77 1.79 20.47
N PRO A 3 26.25 2.31 21.60
CA PRO A 3 25.59 1.48 22.58
C PRO A 3 24.41 0.79 21.91
N ASN A 4 24.32 -0.53 22.07
CA ASN A 4 23.22 -1.31 21.54
C ASN A 4 21.95 -0.90 22.30
N ILE A 5 21.19 0.04 21.74
CA ILE A 5 19.90 0.43 22.29
C ILE A 5 19.02 -0.82 22.26
N SER A 6 18.75 -1.35 23.45
CA SER A 6 17.88 -2.49 23.62
C SER A 6 16.42 -2.03 23.50
N GLY A 7 15.54 -2.89 23.01
CA GLY A 7 14.10 -2.57 22.90
C GLY A 7 13.46 -2.13 24.23
N PHE A 8 14.07 -2.50 25.36
CA PHE A 8 13.62 -2.09 26.69
C PHE A 8 13.83 -0.61 26.97
N GLU A 9 14.94 -0.04 26.51
CA GLU A 9 15.24 1.40 26.68
C GLU A 9 14.28 2.24 25.83
N LEU A 10 13.98 1.79 24.61
CA LEU A 10 12.98 2.43 23.76
C LEU A 10 11.59 2.36 24.39
N LEU A 11 11.21 1.22 24.98
CA LEU A 11 9.93 1.06 25.66
C LEU A 11 9.82 1.97 26.90
N LEU A 12 10.89 2.13 27.68
CA LEU A 12 10.92 3.03 28.83
C LEU A 12 10.81 4.50 28.42
N LEU A 13 11.53 4.92 27.38
CA LEU A 13 11.42 6.27 26.83
C LEU A 13 10.01 6.54 26.29
N LEU A 14 9.44 5.56 25.58
CA LEU A 14 8.08 5.62 25.07
C LEU A 14 7.08 5.74 26.23
N ALA A 15 7.24 4.98 27.32
CA ALA A 15 6.37 5.08 28.49
C ALA A 15 6.39 6.50 29.12
N ILE A 16 7.57 7.13 29.24
CA ILE A 16 7.69 8.51 29.72
C ILE A 16 7.01 9.48 28.75
N ALA A 17 7.21 9.31 27.45
CA ALA A 17 6.53 10.13 26.44
C ALA A 17 5.00 9.96 26.48
N LEU A 18 4.51 8.74 26.72
CA LEU A 18 3.09 8.46 26.92
C LEU A 18 2.55 9.12 28.19
N LEU A 19 3.35 9.25 29.24
CA LEU A 19 2.92 9.94 30.46
C LEU A 19 2.75 11.44 30.24
N VAL A 20 3.66 12.06 29.47
CA VAL A 20 3.64 13.50 29.18
C VAL A 20 2.58 13.84 28.12
N PHE A 21 2.57 13.13 27.00
CA PHE A 21 1.68 13.42 25.87
C PHE A 21 0.35 12.65 25.96
N GLY A 22 0.33 11.48 26.60
CA GLY A 22 -0.83 10.60 26.66
C GLY A 22 -0.84 9.51 25.56
N PRO A 23 -1.36 8.31 25.86
CA PRO A 23 -1.42 7.19 24.89
C PRO A 23 -2.33 7.46 23.69
N LYS A 24 -3.27 8.43 23.81
CA LYS A 24 -4.16 8.82 22.71
C LYS A 24 -3.53 9.83 21.76
N LYS A 25 -2.61 10.68 22.24
CA LYS A 25 -2.03 11.78 21.44
C LYS A 25 -0.97 11.30 20.47
N LEU A 26 -0.12 10.36 20.86
CA LEU A 26 0.91 9.80 19.97
C LEU A 26 0.34 9.18 18.68
N PRO A 27 -0.68 8.28 18.72
CA PRO A 27 -1.26 7.73 17.49
C PRO A 27 -2.03 8.78 16.68
N GLU A 28 -2.70 9.72 17.35
CA GLU A 28 -3.41 10.82 16.69
C GLU A 28 -2.44 11.70 15.87
N MET A 29 -1.31 12.09 16.47
CA MET A 29 -0.26 12.87 15.80
C MET A 29 0.46 12.06 14.72
N ALA A 30 0.77 10.78 14.98
CA ALA A 30 1.37 9.90 13.99
C ALA A 30 0.46 9.69 12.78
N ALA A 31 -0.86 9.57 12.97
CA ALA A 31 -1.81 9.45 11.86
C ALA A 31 -1.84 10.72 10.99
N ALA A 32 -1.79 11.91 11.60
CA ALA A 32 -1.72 13.17 10.87
C ALA A 32 -0.42 13.30 10.06
N ILE A 33 0.72 13.02 10.70
CA ILE A 33 2.04 13.04 10.05
C ILE A 33 2.11 11.97 8.94
N GLY A 34 1.59 10.77 9.20
CA GLY A 34 1.56 9.67 8.24
C GLY A 34 0.78 10.01 6.97
N LYS A 35 -0.37 10.68 7.09
CA LYS A 35 -1.13 11.19 5.93
C LYS A 35 -0.33 12.23 5.14
N SER A 36 0.39 13.12 5.82
CA SER A 36 1.26 14.11 5.17
C SER A 36 2.40 13.44 4.40
N ILE A 37 3.11 12.50 5.03
CA ILE A 37 4.19 11.73 4.39
C ILE A 37 3.65 10.93 3.19
N GLN A 38 2.47 10.33 3.30
CA GLN A 38 1.85 9.57 2.22
C GLN A 38 1.57 10.47 1.00
N SER A 39 0.98 11.65 1.22
CA SER A 39 0.72 12.62 0.16
C SER A 39 2.01 13.16 -0.45
N PHE A 40 3.02 13.43 0.38
CA PHE A 40 4.35 13.83 -0.07
C PHE A 40 5.01 12.77 -0.95
N LYS A 41 4.99 11.50 -0.53
CA LYS A 41 5.49 10.37 -1.33
C LYS A 41 4.75 10.23 -2.66
N LYS A 42 3.42 10.40 -2.68
CA LYS A 42 2.61 10.36 -3.92
C LYS A 42 3.01 11.47 -4.89
N GLY A 43 3.22 12.69 -4.38
CA GLY A 43 3.71 13.81 -5.17
C GLY A 43 5.10 13.52 -5.75
N LEU A 44 6.03 13.02 -4.93
CA LEU A 44 7.38 12.66 -5.37
C LEU A 44 7.39 11.49 -6.38
N SER A 45 6.55 10.47 -6.21
CA SER A 45 6.45 9.37 -7.19
C SER A 45 5.89 9.84 -8.54
N GLY A 46 5.01 10.85 -8.54
CA GLY A 46 4.52 11.45 -9.79
C GLY A 46 5.60 12.23 -10.55
N LEU A 47 6.64 12.71 -9.85
CA LEU A 47 7.81 13.36 -10.45
C LEU A 47 8.92 12.37 -10.83
N SER A 48 9.05 11.25 -10.12
CA SER A 48 10.17 10.31 -10.26
C SER A 48 9.87 9.08 -11.13
N SER A 49 8.61 8.80 -11.46
CA SER A 49 8.26 7.63 -12.28
C SER A 49 7.82 8.06 -13.68
N ALA A 50 8.60 7.65 -14.69
CA ALA A 50 8.06 7.40 -16.03
C ALA A 50 6.83 6.48 -15.91
N PRO A 51 5.81 6.62 -16.78
CA PRO A 51 4.45 6.16 -16.51
C PRO A 51 4.41 4.68 -16.09
N GLU A 52 4.22 4.41 -14.81
CA GLU A 52 3.94 3.04 -14.35
C GLU A 52 2.50 2.75 -14.73
N GLU A 53 2.35 1.82 -15.66
CA GLU A 53 1.11 1.25 -16.16
C GLU A 53 0.13 1.02 -15.00
N LYS A 54 -0.87 1.90 -14.95
CA LYS A 54 -2.06 1.79 -14.13
C LYS A 54 -2.60 0.37 -14.31
N LYS A 55 -2.49 -0.45 -13.26
CA LYS A 55 -3.17 -1.76 -13.14
C LYS A 55 -4.55 -1.64 -13.76
N LEU A 56 -4.73 -2.23 -14.94
CA LEU A 56 -6.04 -2.31 -15.56
C LEU A 56 -6.94 -3.06 -14.57
N PRO A 57 -8.15 -2.56 -14.25
CA PRO A 57 -9.16 -3.41 -13.67
C PRO A 57 -9.33 -4.59 -14.63
N ARG A 58 -9.16 -5.81 -14.13
CA ARG A 58 -9.55 -7.02 -14.87
C ARG A 58 -11.04 -6.89 -15.18
N GLY A 59 -11.34 -6.44 -16.39
CA GLY A 59 -12.68 -6.48 -16.95
C GLY A 59 -13.12 -7.92 -17.18
N PRO A 60 -14.42 -8.18 -17.28
CA PRO A 60 -15.01 -9.50 -17.46
C PRO A 60 -14.69 -10.08 -18.85
N VAL A 61 -13.49 -10.63 -19.03
CA VAL A 61 -13.08 -11.35 -20.26
C VAL A 61 -13.31 -12.87 -20.18
N GLU A 62 -13.92 -13.40 -19.13
CA GLU A 62 -14.17 -14.84 -18.99
C GLU A 62 -15.46 -15.35 -19.66
N GLU A 63 -16.29 -14.50 -20.27
CA GLU A 63 -17.59 -14.94 -20.81
C GLU A 63 -17.63 -15.14 -22.34
N GLU A 64 -16.63 -14.67 -23.09
CA GLU A 64 -16.63 -14.75 -24.56
C GLU A 64 -15.99 -16.04 -25.11
N GLU A 65 -15.24 -16.80 -24.29
CA GLU A 65 -14.56 -18.02 -24.75
C GLU A 65 -15.50 -19.24 -24.88
N ARG A 66 -16.66 -19.23 -24.22
CA ARG A 66 -17.62 -20.35 -24.29
C ARG A 66 -18.52 -20.36 -25.52
N ARG A 67 -18.62 -19.26 -26.28
CA ARG A 67 -19.48 -19.20 -27.49
C ARG A 67 -18.79 -19.66 -28.77
N THR A 68 -17.47 -19.60 -28.82
CA THR A 68 -16.70 -20.03 -30.00
C THR A 68 -16.35 -21.52 -29.97
N ALA A 69 -16.50 -22.17 -28.82
CA ALA A 69 -16.25 -23.60 -28.63
C ALA A 69 -17.40 -24.53 -29.09
N ASP A 70 -18.53 -23.96 -29.53
CA ASP A 70 -19.72 -24.71 -29.98
C ASP A 70 -20.02 -24.49 -31.49
N LEU A 71 -18.99 -24.21 -32.30
CA LEU A 71 -19.15 -24.18 -33.75
C LEU A 71 -18.92 -25.60 -34.30
N PRO A 72 -19.96 -26.27 -34.85
CA PRO A 72 -19.81 -27.61 -35.41
C PRO A 72 -18.84 -27.60 -36.60
N ASP A 73 -17.99 -28.63 -36.67
CA ASP A 73 -16.99 -28.80 -37.72
C ASP A 73 -17.62 -28.66 -39.12
N PRO A 74 -17.05 -27.82 -40.00
CA PRO A 74 -17.56 -27.68 -41.35
C PRO A 74 -17.40 -29.00 -42.12
N PRO A 75 -18.46 -29.50 -42.79
CA PRO A 75 -18.37 -30.72 -43.58
C PRO A 75 -17.37 -30.52 -44.71
N ARG A 76 -16.30 -31.31 -44.69
CA ARG A 76 -15.31 -31.36 -45.77
C ARG A 76 -15.97 -32.02 -46.97
N ALA A 77 -16.36 -31.22 -47.96
CA ALA A 77 -16.78 -31.65 -49.29
C ALA A 77 -15.57 -31.77 -50.22
#